data_AF-A0A0N1DVE8-F1
#
_entry.id   AF-A0A0N1DVE8-F1
#
_cell.length_a   1.000
_cell.length_b   1.000
_cell.length_c   1.000
_cell.angle_alpha   90.00
_cell.angle_beta   90.00
_cell.angle_gamma   90.00
#
_symmetry.space_group_name_H-M   'P 1'
#
loop_
_entity.id
_entity.type
_entity.pdbx_description
1 polymer ?
#
loop_
_entity_poly.entity_id
_entity_poly.type
_entity_poly.pdbx_seq_one_letter_code
_entity_poly.pdbx_strand_id
1 'polypeptide(L)'
;MIASNLIYFINVNRSHNWELHRELYYKVGYTYYPDSKNDITKGWHYRKSDIADLIFKETSAHEIGHQLLLEFGDRNHSYTHKGTSGPTWIQQDPLPETKYGNAKIDLMKYAEGSNPVDYFKRVILSKEDSLGLIWLSKLKIIGILCIIGLLCSCRFKDPKQIDKGEFTDYFNGIVLDEQHKPIENVKVTMYVVNQDNGSIDKEKATLDTFTDKNGYFRISDKTIDSLHIKTETRKLFFDKTGYKLDSASTNIGSSGYRPQYDSFDGLFFIFKVPDTITLHKNK
;
A
#
# COMPACT_ATOMS: atom_id res chain seq x y z
N MET A 1 2.90 -4.06 -6.98
CA MET A 1 4.30 -4.22 -6.54
C MET A 1 4.32 -4.26 -5.02
N ILE A 2 4.65 -5.42 -4.44
CA ILE A 2 4.93 -5.56 -3.02
C ILE A 2 6.44 -5.37 -2.87
N ALA A 3 6.87 -4.47 -2.00
CA ALA A 3 8.29 -4.17 -1.77
C ALA A 3 9.00 -5.37 -1.14
N SER A 4 10.22 -5.66 -1.58
CA SER A 4 11.08 -6.67 -0.94
C SER A 4 11.51 -6.20 0.44
N ASN A 5 11.56 -7.11 1.42
CA ASN A 5 12.12 -6.80 2.73
C ASN A 5 13.63 -6.61 2.60
N LEU A 6 14.13 -5.45 3.07
CA LEU A 6 15.56 -5.18 3.17
C LEU A 6 16.08 -5.73 4.50
N ILE A 7 16.96 -6.73 4.44
CA ILE A 7 17.50 -7.40 5.62
C ILE A 7 19.01 -7.17 5.67
N TYR A 8 19.49 -6.55 6.74
CA TYR A 8 20.92 -6.40 7.05
C TYR A 8 21.38 -7.64 7.81
N PHE A 9 22.09 -8.56 7.16
CA PHE A 9 22.40 -9.87 7.76
C PHE A 9 23.82 -10.38 7.46
N ILE A 10 24.29 -11.26 8.35
CA ILE A 10 25.65 -11.81 8.45
C ILE A 10 25.73 -13.30 8.07
N ASN A 11 24.63 -13.90 7.58
CA ASN A 11 24.54 -15.35 7.32
C ASN A 11 24.02 -15.71 5.90
N VAL A 12 24.09 -17.00 5.56
CA VAL A 12 24.04 -17.61 4.21
C VAL A 12 22.64 -17.59 3.56
N ASN A 13 22.03 -16.43 3.37
CA ASN A 13 20.79 -16.34 2.60
C ASN A 13 21.05 -15.72 1.22
N ARG A 14 20.50 -16.32 0.17
CA ARG A 14 20.55 -15.79 -1.20
C ARG A 14 19.35 -14.85 -1.38
N SER A 15 19.56 -13.68 -1.98
CA SER A 15 18.43 -12.87 -2.44
C SER A 15 17.62 -13.69 -3.43
N HIS A 16 16.30 -13.57 -3.37
CA HIS A 16 15.44 -14.25 -4.31
C HIS A 16 14.13 -13.48 -4.45
N ASN A 17 13.51 -13.60 -5.62
CA ASN A 17 12.22 -13.02 -5.92
C ASN A 17 11.24 -14.10 -6.35
N TRP A 18 10.91 -15.01 -5.43
CA TRP A 18 9.85 -15.98 -5.65
C TRP A 18 8.48 -15.33 -5.36
N GLU A 19 7.44 -15.73 -6.09
CA GLU A 19 6.10 -15.11 -6.01
C GLU A 19 5.51 -15.09 -4.60
N LEU A 20 5.89 -16.06 -3.76
CA LEU A 20 5.42 -16.19 -2.37
C LEU A 20 6.45 -15.73 -1.32
N HIS A 21 7.69 -15.43 -1.73
CA HIS A 21 8.77 -15.05 -0.81
C HIS A 21 9.84 -14.20 -1.52
N ARG A 22 10.02 -12.95 -1.07
CA ARG A 22 10.89 -11.96 -1.72
C ARG A 22 11.81 -11.30 -0.70
N GLU A 23 13.11 -11.53 -0.86
CA GLU A 23 14.12 -11.05 0.07
C GLU A 23 15.32 -10.47 -0.69
N LEU A 24 15.81 -9.32 -0.23
CA LEU A 24 17.03 -8.69 -0.73
C LEU A 24 18.00 -8.49 0.42
N TYR A 25 19.22 -9.02 0.25
CA TYR A 25 20.25 -8.98 1.27
C TYR A 25 21.37 -8.00 0.88
N TYR A 26 21.66 -7.06 1.78
CA TYR A 26 22.89 -6.27 1.72
C TYR A 26 23.95 -6.93 2.61
N LYS A 27 25.00 -7.48 2.00
CA LYS A 27 26.07 -8.21 2.69
C LYS A 27 27.36 -7.41 2.68
N VAL A 28 27.84 -7.01 3.85
CA VAL A 28 29.11 -6.30 4.07
C VAL A 28 29.81 -6.84 5.31
N GLY A 29 31.14 -6.81 5.34
CA GLY A 29 31.93 -7.35 6.44
C GLY A 29 32.20 -8.85 6.31
N TYR A 30 32.40 -9.54 7.43
CA TYR A 30 32.66 -10.98 7.45
C TYR A 30 31.36 -11.77 7.31
N THR A 31 31.28 -12.60 6.28
CA THR A 31 30.14 -13.49 6.01
C THR A 31 30.63 -14.92 5.91
N TYR A 32 29.90 -15.83 6.54
CA TYR A 32 30.19 -17.26 6.50
C TYR A 32 29.54 -17.91 5.26
N TYR A 33 30.25 -18.84 4.63
CA TYR A 33 29.83 -19.64 3.47
C TYR A 33 30.18 -21.12 3.73
N PRO A 34 29.19 -21.97 4.06
CA PRO A 34 29.38 -23.39 4.40
C PRO A 34 30.04 -24.20 3.29
N ASP A 35 29.76 -23.87 2.03
CA ASP A 35 30.34 -24.56 0.87
C ASP A 35 31.86 -24.34 0.78
N SER A 36 32.33 -23.24 1.35
CA SER A 36 33.74 -22.88 1.44
C SER A 36 34.40 -23.35 2.75
N LYS A 37 33.74 -24.14 3.60
CA LYS A 37 34.29 -24.55 4.92
C LYS A 37 35.65 -25.27 4.85
N ASN A 38 35.94 -25.90 3.72
CA ASN A 38 37.17 -26.66 3.48
C ASN A 38 38.27 -25.83 2.79
N ASP A 39 38.02 -24.55 2.49
CA ASP A 39 39.03 -23.67 1.91
C ASP A 39 39.97 -23.07 2.96
N ILE A 40 40.94 -22.27 2.53
CA ILE A 40 41.90 -21.59 3.42
C ILE A 40 41.24 -20.60 4.39
N THR A 41 40.07 -20.09 4.04
CA THR A 41 39.29 -19.13 4.83
C THR A 41 38.36 -19.81 5.84
N LYS A 42 38.26 -21.15 5.81
CA LYS A 42 37.34 -21.96 6.63
C LYS A 42 35.89 -21.46 6.50
N GLY A 43 35.52 -21.00 5.31
CA GLY A 43 34.20 -20.46 5.01
C GLY A 43 33.97 -19.00 5.37
N TRP A 44 34.92 -18.29 5.99
CA TRP A 44 34.74 -16.88 6.35
C TRP A 44 35.33 -15.93 5.30
N HIS A 45 34.47 -15.18 4.62
CA HIS A 45 34.90 -14.22 3.60
C HIS A 45 34.58 -12.79 4.04
N TYR A 46 35.57 -11.91 3.96
CA TYR A 46 35.38 -10.48 4.20
C TYR A 46 35.00 -9.75 2.90
N ARG A 47 33.94 -8.95 2.95
CA ARG A 47 33.48 -8.12 1.84
C ARG A 47 33.55 -6.64 2.20
N LYS A 48 34.31 -5.87 1.41
CA LYS A 48 34.38 -4.41 1.50
C LYS A 48 33.07 -3.76 1.04
N SER A 49 32.77 -2.58 1.56
CA SER A 49 31.52 -1.86 1.29
C SER A 49 31.35 -1.45 -0.18
N ASP A 50 32.43 -1.04 -0.85
CA ASP A 50 32.42 -0.67 -2.27
C ASP A 50 31.98 -1.84 -3.17
N ILE A 51 32.49 -3.04 -2.91
CA ILE A 51 32.08 -4.26 -3.60
C ILE A 51 30.68 -4.69 -3.18
N ALA A 52 30.32 -4.54 -1.90
CA ALA A 52 28.96 -4.83 -1.42
C ALA A 52 27.91 -3.98 -2.13
N ASP A 53 28.17 -2.69 -2.34
CA ASP A 53 27.27 -1.78 -3.04
C ASP A 53 27.07 -2.18 -4.51
N LEU A 54 28.15 -2.58 -5.19
CA LEU A 54 28.07 -3.06 -6.58
C LEU A 54 27.25 -4.33 -6.69
N ILE A 55 27.50 -5.31 -5.82
CA ILE A 55 26.74 -6.57 -5.76
C ILE A 55 25.28 -6.28 -5.44
N PHE A 56 25.00 -5.46 -4.43
CA PHE A 56 23.62 -5.17 -4.03
C PHE A 56 22.84 -4.46 -5.14
N LYS A 57 23.45 -3.51 -5.85
CA LYS A 57 22.81 -2.84 -6.99
C LYS A 57 22.49 -3.82 -8.11
N GLU A 58 23.46 -4.67 -8.46
CA GLU A 58 23.28 -5.69 -9.49
C GLU A 58 22.18 -6.68 -9.10
N THR A 59 22.27 -7.27 -7.91
CA THR A 59 21.29 -8.24 -7.41
C THR A 59 19.91 -7.62 -7.27
N SER A 60 19.80 -6.38 -6.77
CA SER A 60 18.51 -5.69 -6.68
C SER A 60 17.90 -5.48 -8.07
N ALA A 61 18.71 -5.08 -9.05
CA ALA A 61 18.26 -4.93 -10.43
C ALA A 61 17.82 -6.27 -11.03
N HIS A 62 18.57 -7.34 -10.78
CA HIS A 62 18.26 -8.71 -11.22
C HIS A 62 16.93 -9.21 -10.63
N GLU A 63 16.76 -9.09 -9.31
CA GLU A 63 15.54 -9.50 -8.63
C GLU A 63 14.35 -8.68 -9.14
N ILE A 64 14.46 -7.34 -9.24
CA ILE A 64 13.38 -6.52 -9.83
C ILE A 64 13.10 -6.94 -11.27
N GLY A 65 14.13 -7.30 -12.03
CA GLY A 65 14.05 -7.85 -13.38
C GLY A 65 13.13 -9.08 -13.46
N HIS A 66 13.20 -10.02 -12.52
CA HIS A 66 12.31 -11.18 -12.48
C HIS A 66 10.82 -10.81 -12.39
N GLN A 67 10.49 -9.80 -11.59
CA GLN A 67 9.12 -9.31 -11.46
C GLN A 67 8.61 -8.69 -12.75
N LEU A 68 9.45 -7.92 -13.43
CA LEU A 68 9.11 -7.29 -14.70
C LEU A 68 8.95 -8.34 -15.79
N LEU A 69 9.90 -9.27 -15.93
CA LEU A 69 9.80 -10.33 -16.93
C LEU A 69 8.60 -11.26 -16.70
N LEU A 70 8.21 -11.50 -15.45
CA LEU A 70 7.00 -12.27 -15.14
C LEU A 70 5.71 -11.55 -15.58
N GLU A 71 5.66 -10.22 -15.51
CA GLU A 71 4.49 -9.42 -15.91
C GLU A 71 4.33 -9.35 -17.45
N PHE A 72 5.42 -9.41 -18.22
CA PHE A 72 5.41 -9.23 -19.69
C PHE A 72 5.70 -10.49 -20.50
N GLY A 73 6.38 -11.45 -19.90
CA GLY A 73 6.70 -12.73 -20.49
C GLY A 73 5.93 -13.84 -19.80
N ASP A 74 6.52 -15.03 -19.81
CA ASP A 74 6.03 -16.15 -19.00
C ASP A 74 6.98 -16.42 -17.83
N ARG A 75 6.50 -17.25 -16.89
CA ARG A 75 7.27 -17.70 -15.74
C ARG A 75 8.60 -18.35 -16.16
N ASN A 76 8.62 -19.03 -17.30
CA ASN A 76 9.83 -19.68 -17.81
C ASN A 76 10.88 -18.64 -18.25
N HIS A 77 10.48 -17.60 -18.97
CA HIS A 77 11.37 -16.54 -19.44
C HIS A 77 12.04 -15.79 -18.29
N SER A 78 11.32 -15.58 -17.19
CA SER A 78 11.84 -14.97 -15.98
C SER A 78 12.81 -15.90 -15.22
N TYR A 79 12.38 -17.11 -14.84
CA TYR A 79 13.15 -17.94 -13.90
C TYR A 79 14.19 -18.87 -14.55
N THR A 80 14.17 -19.03 -15.88
CA THR A 80 15.23 -19.78 -16.60
C THR A 80 16.42 -18.90 -16.98
N HIS A 81 16.46 -17.63 -16.56
CA HIS A 81 17.58 -16.72 -16.85
C HIS A 81 17.84 -16.62 -18.36
N LYS A 82 16.78 -16.47 -19.16
CA LYS A 82 16.81 -16.51 -20.63
C LYS A 82 17.45 -17.79 -21.19
N GLY A 83 17.13 -18.94 -20.57
CA GLY A 83 17.63 -20.25 -20.95
C GLY A 83 19.09 -20.52 -20.58
N THR A 84 19.69 -19.72 -19.69
CA THR A 84 21.05 -19.95 -19.18
C THR A 84 21.09 -20.66 -17.83
N SER A 85 19.93 -20.91 -17.23
CA SER A 85 19.79 -21.75 -16.03
C SER A 85 18.86 -22.92 -16.29
N GLY A 86 18.75 -23.83 -15.32
CA GLY A 86 17.98 -25.06 -15.43
C GLY A 86 16.59 -24.91 -16.08
N PRO A 87 16.09 -25.97 -16.75
CA PRO A 87 14.85 -25.92 -17.53
C PRO A 87 13.57 -25.80 -16.67
N THR A 88 13.71 -25.76 -15.34
CA THR A 88 12.61 -25.62 -14.39
C THR A 88 12.81 -24.36 -13.56
N TRP A 89 11.71 -23.69 -13.21
CA TRP A 89 11.68 -22.50 -12.34
C TRP A 89 12.22 -22.74 -10.92
N ILE A 90 12.52 -23.99 -10.58
CA ILE A 90 13.09 -24.44 -9.30
C ILE A 90 14.62 -24.51 -9.37
N GLN A 91 15.18 -24.86 -10.54
CA GLN A 91 16.62 -25.03 -10.73
C GLN A 91 17.22 -23.78 -11.39
N GLN A 92 17.70 -22.86 -10.56
CA GLN A 92 18.26 -21.57 -11.00
C GLN A 92 19.79 -21.61 -11.14
N ASP A 93 20.42 -22.78 -11.11
CA ASP A 93 21.86 -22.88 -11.34
C ASP A 93 22.19 -22.70 -12.83
N PRO A 94 23.33 -22.08 -13.16
CA PRO A 94 23.78 -21.96 -14.54
C PRO A 94 23.86 -23.33 -15.21
N LEU A 95 23.48 -23.40 -16.49
CA LEU A 95 23.67 -24.60 -17.29
C LEU A 95 25.17 -24.83 -17.56
N PRO A 96 25.62 -26.09 -17.69
CA PRO A 96 26.99 -26.40 -18.09
C PRO A 96 27.38 -25.66 -19.38
N GLU A 97 28.63 -25.23 -19.47
CA GLU A 97 29.22 -24.55 -20.63
C GLU A 97 28.70 -23.14 -20.91
N THR A 98 27.80 -22.59 -20.08
CA THR A 98 27.43 -21.18 -20.16
C THR A 98 28.61 -20.32 -19.69
N LYS A 99 29.16 -19.47 -20.55
CA LYS A 99 30.29 -18.57 -20.19
C LYS A 99 29.98 -17.14 -20.57
N TYR A 100 30.37 -16.21 -19.71
CA TYR A 100 30.44 -14.81 -20.10
C TYR A 100 31.57 -14.63 -21.12
N GLY A 101 31.24 -14.18 -22.33
CA GLY A 101 32.23 -13.85 -23.37
C GLY A 101 33.01 -12.57 -23.04
N ASN A 102 33.54 -11.86 -24.05
CA ASN A 102 34.18 -10.55 -23.87
C ASN A 102 33.23 -9.35 -24.07
N ALA A 103 31.98 -9.63 -24.45
CA ALA A 103 30.97 -8.62 -24.78
C ALA A 103 30.25 -8.07 -23.53
N LYS A 104 29.27 -7.19 -23.71
CA LYS A 104 28.37 -6.78 -22.63
C LYS A 104 27.62 -8.00 -22.07
N ILE A 105 27.35 -7.99 -20.77
CA ILE A 105 26.71 -9.10 -20.05
C ILE A 105 25.26 -8.70 -19.81
N ASP A 106 24.33 -9.57 -20.20
CA ASP A 106 22.91 -9.37 -19.90
C ASP A 106 22.67 -9.62 -18.42
N LEU A 107 22.06 -8.65 -17.73
CA LEU A 107 21.72 -8.69 -16.31
C LEU A 107 20.98 -9.97 -15.91
N MET A 108 20.13 -10.51 -16.78
CA MET A 108 19.28 -11.66 -16.45
C MET A 108 19.93 -13.01 -16.78
N LYS A 109 21.18 -13.06 -17.26
CA LYS A 109 21.85 -14.32 -17.65
C LYS A 109 22.85 -14.80 -16.61
N TYR A 110 22.84 -16.11 -16.37
CA TYR A 110 23.88 -16.79 -15.61
C TYR A 110 24.94 -17.40 -16.51
N ALA A 111 26.11 -17.61 -15.92
CA ALA A 111 27.20 -18.34 -16.51
C ALA A 111 27.81 -19.26 -15.46
N GLU A 112 28.33 -20.38 -15.90
CA GLU A 112 29.14 -21.29 -15.12
C GLU A 112 30.52 -20.66 -14.83
N GLY A 113 30.99 -20.84 -13.60
CA GLY A 113 32.30 -20.39 -13.16
C GLY A 113 32.34 -18.98 -12.57
N SER A 114 33.55 -18.43 -12.42
CA SER A 114 33.75 -17.13 -11.79
C SER A 114 33.42 -15.97 -12.73
N ASN A 115 32.79 -14.93 -12.19
CA ASN A 115 32.57 -13.68 -12.92
C ASN A 115 33.90 -13.06 -13.40
N PRO A 116 33.94 -12.45 -14.60
CA PRO A 116 35.11 -11.73 -15.08
C PRO A 116 35.43 -10.52 -14.19
N VAL A 117 36.69 -10.08 -14.18
CA VAL A 117 37.18 -8.99 -13.31
C VAL A 117 36.42 -7.67 -13.55
N ASP A 118 35.95 -7.45 -14.77
CA ASP A 118 35.22 -6.25 -15.20
C ASP A 118 33.70 -6.44 -15.24
N TYR A 119 33.18 -7.50 -14.61
CA TYR A 119 31.77 -7.89 -14.63
C TYR A 119 30.80 -6.72 -14.41
N PHE A 120 30.90 -6.01 -13.28
CA PHE A 120 29.98 -4.91 -12.94
C PHE A 120 30.00 -3.74 -13.94
N LYS A 121 31.07 -3.60 -14.73
CA LYS A 121 31.17 -2.57 -15.79
C LYS A 121 30.47 -2.99 -17.07
N ARG A 122 30.22 -4.29 -17.24
CA ARG A 122 29.70 -4.90 -18.47
C ARG A 122 28.26 -5.34 -18.35
N VAL A 123 27.76 -5.52 -17.12
CA VAL A 123 26.35 -5.85 -16.86
C VAL A 123 25.47 -4.71 -17.37
N ILE A 124 24.56 -5.05 -18.27
CA ILE A 124 23.58 -4.14 -18.85
C ILE A 124 22.22 -4.83 -18.90
N LEU A 125 21.16 -4.03 -18.94
CA LEU A 125 19.84 -4.50 -19.32
C LEU A 125 19.82 -4.82 -20.83
N SER A 126 19.19 -5.92 -21.23
CA SER A 126 19.04 -6.23 -22.66
C SER A 126 18.16 -5.21 -23.37
N LYS A 127 18.33 -5.10 -24.68
CA LYS A 127 17.55 -4.14 -25.49
C LYS A 127 16.05 -4.45 -25.39
N GLU A 128 15.69 -5.72 -25.47
CA GLU A 128 14.32 -6.22 -25.39
C GLU A 128 13.69 -5.84 -24.05
N ASP A 129 14.38 -6.12 -22.94
CA ASP A 129 13.88 -5.79 -21.60
C ASP A 129 13.77 -4.26 -21.39
N SER A 130 14.72 -3.50 -21.92
CA SER A 130 14.69 -2.03 -21.86
C SER A 130 13.50 -1.44 -22.63
N LEU A 131 13.14 -2.03 -23.77
CA LEU A 131 11.96 -1.66 -24.53
C LEU A 131 10.68 -2.05 -23.80
N GLY A 132 10.67 -3.21 -23.12
CA GLY A 132 9.58 -3.63 -22.23
C GLY A 132 9.33 -2.62 -21.11
N LEU A 133 10.39 -2.12 -20.46
CA LEU A 133 10.31 -1.07 -19.44
C LEU A 133 9.75 0.26 -19.97
N ILE A 134 10.17 0.67 -21.17
CA ILE A 134 9.64 1.89 -21.81
C ILE A 134 8.18 1.69 -22.22
N TRP A 135 7.82 0.49 -22.68
CA TRP A 135 6.44 0.14 -23.00
C TRP A 135 5.54 0.17 -21.76
N LEU A 136 6.03 -0.36 -20.65
CA LEU A 136 5.41 -0.30 -19.32
C LEU A 136 5.04 1.11 -18.90
N SER A 137 6.00 2.04 -19.00
CA SER A 137 5.76 3.43 -18.62
C SER A 137 4.70 4.07 -19.53
N LYS A 138 4.68 3.72 -20.82
CA LYS A 138 3.65 4.14 -21.77
C LYS A 138 2.27 3.54 -21.49
N LEU A 139 2.15 2.24 -21.19
CA LEU A 139 0.86 1.62 -20.83
C LEU A 139 0.29 2.21 -19.55
N LYS A 140 1.13 2.57 -18.58
CA LYS A 140 0.67 3.27 -17.36
C LYS A 140 0.14 4.67 -17.69
N ILE A 141 0.80 5.40 -18.58
CA ILE A 141 0.34 6.72 -19.07
C ILE A 141 -0.93 6.58 -19.91
N ILE A 142 -0.98 5.64 -20.86
CA ILE A 142 -2.15 5.37 -21.70
C ILE A 142 -3.31 4.86 -20.84
N GLY A 143 -3.07 4.02 -19.84
CA GLY A 143 -4.08 3.59 -18.88
C GLY A 143 -4.67 4.76 -18.10
N ILE A 144 -3.83 5.69 -17.62
CA ILE A 144 -4.28 6.95 -17.01
C ILE A 144 -5.06 7.80 -18.02
N LEU A 145 -4.58 7.94 -19.25
CA LEU A 145 -5.24 8.71 -20.31
C LEU A 145 -6.52 8.05 -20.83
N CYS A 146 -6.64 6.73 -20.79
CA CYS A 146 -7.83 5.98 -21.13
C CYS A 146 -8.84 6.05 -20.00
N ILE A 147 -8.41 6.06 -18.73
CA ILE A 147 -9.29 6.36 -17.60
C ILE A 147 -9.81 7.79 -17.72
N ILE A 148 -8.93 8.78 -17.98
CA ILE A 148 -9.33 10.17 -18.24
C ILE A 148 -10.23 10.25 -19.48
N GLY A 149 -9.91 9.52 -20.55
CA GLY A 149 -10.67 9.49 -21.78
C GLY A 149 -12.04 8.82 -21.62
N LEU A 150 -12.15 7.76 -20.81
CA LEU A 150 -13.40 7.11 -20.45
C LEU A 150 -14.25 8.03 -19.58
N LEU A 151 -13.62 8.74 -18.62
CA LEU A 151 -14.28 9.79 -17.83
C LEU A 151 -14.76 10.95 -18.72
N CYS A 152 -14.02 11.30 -19.77
CA CYS A 152 -14.41 12.32 -20.76
C CYS A 152 -15.41 11.81 -21.82
N SER A 153 -15.52 10.49 -22.03
CA SER A 153 -16.41 9.85 -23.03
C SER A 153 -17.80 9.53 -22.48
N CYS A 154 -17.99 9.66 -21.16
CA CYS A 154 -19.32 9.81 -20.59
C CYS A 154 -19.95 11.08 -21.19
N ARG A 155 -20.94 10.91 -22.08
CA ARG A 155 -21.74 12.02 -22.63
C ARG A 155 -22.28 12.89 -21.49
N PHE A 156 -21.67 14.05 -21.28
CA PHE A 156 -22.28 15.11 -20.50
C PHE A 156 -23.52 15.57 -21.27
N LYS A 157 -24.71 15.36 -20.69
CA LYS A 157 -25.93 16.08 -21.08
C LYS A 157 -25.66 17.59 -20.99
N ASP A 158 -26.39 18.37 -21.77
CA ASP A 158 -26.32 19.84 -21.82
C ASP A 158 -25.99 20.48 -20.45
N PRO A 159 -24.98 21.35 -20.35
CA PRO A 159 -24.52 21.93 -19.07
C PRO A 159 -25.53 22.90 -18.42
N LYS A 160 -26.72 23.05 -19.00
CA LYS A 160 -27.85 23.77 -18.40
C LYS A 160 -28.89 22.86 -17.73
N GLN A 161 -28.70 21.54 -17.75
CA GLN A 161 -29.60 20.56 -17.10
C GLN A 161 -28.86 19.42 -16.37
N ILE A 162 -27.59 19.61 -16.02
CA ILE A 162 -26.92 18.75 -15.04
C ILE A 162 -27.12 19.42 -13.68
N ASP A 163 -27.99 18.84 -12.86
CA ASP A 163 -27.99 19.13 -11.42
C ASP A 163 -26.54 18.97 -10.94
N LYS A 164 -26.00 20.07 -10.40
CA LYS A 164 -24.67 20.08 -9.80
C LYS A 164 -24.60 18.90 -8.83
N GLY A 165 -23.89 17.85 -9.24
CA GLY A 165 -23.43 16.80 -8.34
C GLY A 165 -22.45 17.46 -7.39
N GLU A 166 -22.98 18.15 -6.39
CA GLU A 166 -22.24 18.71 -5.28
C GLU A 166 -21.55 17.53 -4.59
N PHE A 167 -20.23 17.54 -4.64
CA PHE A 167 -19.43 16.70 -3.76
C PHE A 167 -19.73 17.14 -2.33
N THR A 168 -20.75 16.56 -1.71
CA THR A 168 -21.08 16.81 -0.31
C THR A 168 -20.14 15.99 0.55
N ASP A 169 -19.44 16.69 1.43
CA ASP A 169 -18.62 16.07 2.45
C ASP A 169 -19.58 15.32 3.43
N TYR A 170 -19.13 14.20 4.00
CA TYR A 170 -19.97 13.34 4.86
C TYR A 170 -19.25 12.81 6.11
N PHE A 171 -20.03 12.53 7.16
CA PHE A 171 -19.62 11.67 8.27
C PHE A 171 -20.23 10.29 8.10
N ASN A 172 -19.49 9.24 8.45
CA ASN A 172 -19.99 7.88 8.44
C ASN A 172 -19.39 7.05 9.57
N GLY A 173 -20.05 5.94 9.88
CA GLY A 173 -19.60 5.05 10.93
C GLY A 173 -20.46 3.81 11.04
N ILE A 174 -20.11 2.96 12.01
CA ILE A 174 -20.81 1.72 12.32
C ILE A 174 -21.23 1.76 13.79
N VAL A 175 -22.49 1.42 14.07
CA VAL A 175 -23.04 1.34 15.43
C VAL A 175 -23.23 -0.14 15.80
N LEU A 176 -22.60 -0.53 16.91
CA LEU A 176 -22.57 -1.88 17.46
C LEU A 176 -23.17 -1.92 18.87
N ASP A 177 -23.57 -3.10 19.34
CA ASP A 177 -23.90 -3.35 20.75
C ASP A 177 -22.66 -3.76 21.56
N GLU A 178 -22.84 -3.94 22.88
CA GLU A 178 -21.77 -4.37 23.81
C GLU A 178 -21.14 -5.73 23.43
N GLN A 179 -21.81 -6.53 22.58
CA GLN A 179 -21.30 -7.80 22.06
C GLN A 179 -20.70 -7.65 20.65
N HIS A 180 -20.44 -6.41 20.20
CA HIS A 180 -19.92 -6.06 18.89
C HIS A 180 -20.82 -6.48 17.72
N LYS A 181 -22.13 -6.62 17.94
CA LYS A 181 -23.11 -6.91 16.87
C LYS A 181 -23.69 -5.62 16.32
N PRO A 182 -23.90 -5.51 14.99
CA PRO A 182 -24.46 -4.31 14.39
C PRO A 182 -25.89 -4.03 14.85
N ILE A 183 -26.18 -2.75 15.09
CA ILE A 183 -27.51 -2.28 15.49
C ILE A 183 -28.17 -1.54 14.33
N GLU A 184 -29.24 -2.12 13.78
CA GLU A 184 -30.04 -1.52 12.71
C GLU A 184 -31.03 -0.47 13.24
N ASN A 185 -31.36 0.52 12.40
CA ASN A 185 -32.39 1.53 12.65
C ASN A 185 -32.10 2.37 13.91
N VAL A 186 -30.83 2.68 14.19
CA VAL A 186 -30.41 3.70 15.16
C VAL A 186 -30.55 5.06 14.50
N LYS A 187 -31.29 5.98 15.13
CA LYS A 187 -31.41 7.35 14.65
C LYS A 187 -30.11 8.08 14.97
N VAL A 188 -29.48 8.65 13.95
CA VAL A 188 -28.27 9.47 14.08
C VAL A 188 -28.61 10.91 13.72
N THR A 189 -28.55 11.79 14.70
CA THR A 189 -28.85 13.22 14.55
C THR A 189 -27.59 14.06 14.74
N MET A 190 -27.29 14.93 13.78
CA MET A 190 -26.17 15.86 13.87
C MET A 190 -26.66 17.28 14.18
N TYR A 191 -26.07 17.87 15.22
CA TYR A 191 -26.26 19.26 15.59
C TYR A 191 -24.99 20.07 15.41
N VAL A 192 -25.15 21.37 15.11
CA VAL A 192 -24.08 22.36 15.23
C VAL A 192 -24.01 22.81 16.69
N VAL A 193 -22.79 22.89 17.22
CA VAL A 193 -22.51 23.30 18.59
C VAL A 193 -21.97 24.72 18.60
N ASN A 194 -22.55 25.59 19.43
CA ASN A 194 -22.06 26.93 19.65
C ASN A 194 -20.71 26.86 20.40
N GLN A 195 -19.68 27.48 19.83
CA GLN A 195 -18.31 27.42 20.36
C GLN A 195 -18.13 28.20 21.66
N ASP A 196 -18.96 29.21 21.93
CA ASP A 196 -18.81 30.09 23.10
C ASP A 196 -19.32 29.43 24.38
N ASN A 197 -20.35 28.58 24.29
CA ASN A 197 -21.02 28.01 25.46
C ASN A 197 -21.26 26.49 25.38
N GLY A 198 -20.85 25.82 24.29
CA GLY A 198 -21.04 24.39 24.08
C GLY A 198 -22.50 23.95 23.90
N SER A 199 -23.45 24.90 23.79
CA SER A 199 -24.87 24.59 23.62
C SER A 199 -25.18 24.15 22.18
N ILE A 200 -26.21 23.32 22.04
CA ILE A 200 -26.73 22.91 20.73
C ILE A 200 -27.45 24.11 20.10
N ASP A 201 -27.00 24.50 18.92
CA ASP A 201 -27.67 25.51 18.10
C ASP A 201 -28.81 24.83 17.33
N LYS A 202 -30.03 24.93 17.88
CA LYS A 202 -31.25 24.34 17.29
C LYS A 202 -31.76 25.12 16.08
N GLU A 203 -31.26 26.33 15.84
CA GLU A 203 -31.66 27.17 14.70
C GLU A 203 -30.82 26.87 13.45
N LYS A 204 -29.64 26.24 13.63
CA LYS A 204 -28.82 25.72 12.53
C LYS A 204 -29.26 24.33 12.07
N ALA A 205 -29.00 24.04 10.79
CA ALA A 205 -29.46 22.83 10.10
C ALA A 205 -29.17 21.55 10.92
N THR A 206 -30.24 20.86 11.31
CA THR A 206 -30.19 19.52 11.90
C THR A 206 -30.26 18.51 10.77
N LEU A 207 -29.36 17.53 10.79
CA LEU A 207 -29.34 16.47 9.79
C LEU A 207 -29.54 15.13 10.50
N ASP A 208 -30.44 14.32 9.95
CA ASP A 208 -30.81 13.02 10.52
C ASP A 208 -30.55 11.91 9.50
N THR A 209 -30.11 10.75 9.99
CA THR A 209 -30.01 9.51 9.22
C THR A 209 -30.30 8.31 10.12
N PHE A 210 -30.38 7.12 9.53
CA PHE A 210 -30.57 5.87 10.27
C PHE A 210 -29.49 4.86 9.88
N THR A 211 -29.09 4.02 10.82
CA THR A 211 -28.19 2.90 10.51
C THR A 211 -28.90 1.82 9.69
N ASP A 212 -28.18 1.25 8.73
CA ASP A 212 -28.64 0.11 7.94
C ASP A 212 -28.55 -1.21 8.74
N LYS A 213 -28.89 -2.34 8.09
CA LYS A 213 -28.82 -3.69 8.66
C LYS A 213 -27.44 -4.11 9.18
N ASN A 214 -26.37 -3.44 8.74
CA ASN A 214 -25.00 -3.67 9.17
C ASN A 214 -24.56 -2.65 10.23
N GLY A 215 -25.49 -1.85 10.77
CA GLY A 215 -25.17 -0.78 11.71
C GLY A 215 -24.51 0.44 11.06
N TYR A 216 -24.39 0.48 9.73
CA TYR A 216 -23.69 1.55 9.03
C TYR A 216 -24.59 2.77 8.85
N PHE A 217 -24.06 3.97 9.13
CA PHE A 217 -24.71 5.23 8.81
C PHE A 217 -23.81 6.13 7.96
N ARG A 218 -24.45 7.02 7.20
CA ARG A 218 -23.80 8.14 6.50
C ARG A 218 -24.69 9.36 6.57
N ILE A 219 -24.10 10.50 6.92
CA ILE A 219 -24.76 11.80 6.97
C ILE A 219 -23.99 12.79 6.10
N SER A 220 -24.67 13.38 5.13
CA SER A 220 -24.11 14.27 4.12
C SER A 220 -25.13 15.33 3.74
N ASP A 221 -24.72 16.58 3.60
CA ASP A 221 -25.56 17.67 3.10
C ASP A 221 -24.70 18.80 2.53
N LYS A 222 -25.30 19.74 1.81
CA LYS A 222 -24.65 20.93 1.27
C LYS A 222 -24.00 21.80 2.35
N THR A 223 -24.55 21.77 3.57
CA THR A 223 -24.01 22.50 4.73
C THR A 223 -22.81 21.80 5.38
N ILE A 224 -22.46 20.60 4.93
CA ILE A 224 -21.26 19.87 5.31
C ILE A 224 -20.29 20.05 4.14
N ASP A 225 -19.50 21.11 4.19
CA ASP A 225 -18.35 21.30 3.31
C ASP A 225 -17.05 21.39 4.14
N SER A 226 -15.91 21.22 3.47
CA SER A 226 -14.59 21.24 4.10
C SER A 226 -14.26 22.53 4.87
N LEU A 227 -14.97 23.64 4.62
CA LEU A 227 -14.81 24.87 5.38
C LEU A 227 -15.58 24.78 6.70
N HIS A 228 -16.86 24.40 6.66
CA HIS A 228 -17.70 24.24 7.84
C HIS A 228 -17.22 23.13 8.78
N ILE A 229 -16.66 22.03 8.23
CA ILE A 229 -16.02 20.98 9.03
C ILE A 229 -14.82 21.52 9.84
N LYS A 230 -14.10 22.51 9.31
CA LYS A 230 -12.93 23.11 9.97
C LYS A 230 -13.29 24.23 10.93
N THR A 231 -14.41 24.93 10.70
CA THR A 231 -14.78 26.13 11.46
C THR A 231 -15.88 25.89 12.48
N GLU A 232 -16.71 24.85 12.34
CA GLU A 232 -17.82 24.56 13.23
C GLU A 232 -17.62 23.24 13.98
N THR A 233 -17.89 23.25 15.28
CA THR A 233 -17.95 22.02 16.07
C THR A 233 -19.33 21.40 15.88
N ARG A 234 -19.38 20.11 15.54
CA ARG A 234 -20.64 19.36 15.43
C ARG A 234 -20.65 18.19 16.40
N LYS A 235 -21.85 17.77 16.77
CA LYS A 235 -22.08 16.65 17.67
C LYS A 235 -23.16 15.73 17.10
N LEU A 236 -22.83 14.46 17.01
CA LEU A 236 -23.70 13.37 16.59
C LEU A 236 -24.38 12.80 17.83
N PHE A 237 -25.68 12.52 17.75
CA PHE A 237 -26.48 11.87 18.77
C PHE A 237 -27.05 10.58 18.22
N PHE A 238 -27.04 9.53 19.03
CA PHE A 238 -27.43 8.19 18.67
C PHE A 238 -28.61 7.76 19.55
N ASP A 239 -29.78 7.64 18.95
CA ASP A 239 -31.03 7.33 19.64
C ASP A 239 -31.65 6.04 19.09
N LYS A 240 -31.94 5.11 20.00
CA LYS A 240 -32.60 3.85 19.71
C LYS A 240 -33.37 3.38 20.93
N THR A 241 -34.65 3.07 20.78
CA THR A 241 -35.46 2.46 21.83
C THR A 241 -34.79 1.21 22.40
N GLY A 242 -34.63 1.18 23.73
CA GLY A 242 -33.94 0.10 24.45
C GLY A 242 -32.44 0.34 24.67
N TYR A 243 -31.87 1.40 24.10
CA TYR A 243 -30.50 1.84 24.32
C TYR A 243 -30.47 3.21 25.00
N LYS A 244 -29.36 3.49 25.68
CA LYS A 244 -29.08 4.81 26.24
C LYS A 244 -28.81 5.78 25.11
N LEU A 245 -29.34 7.00 25.24
CA LEU A 245 -28.99 8.11 24.36
C LEU A 245 -27.48 8.39 24.52
N ASP A 246 -26.75 8.40 23.41
CA ASP A 246 -25.31 8.62 23.39
C ASP A 246 -24.92 9.69 22.36
N SER A 247 -23.69 10.20 22.44
CA SER A 247 -23.23 11.26 21.56
C SER A 247 -21.72 11.27 21.30
N ALA A 248 -21.31 11.73 20.12
CA ALA A 248 -19.91 11.86 19.72
C ALA A 248 -19.64 13.23 19.07
N SER A 249 -18.48 13.82 19.33
CA SER A 249 -18.06 15.10 18.74
C SER A 249 -17.31 14.88 17.43
N THR A 250 -17.27 15.88 16.54
CA THR A 250 -16.61 15.75 15.21
C THR A 250 -15.33 16.57 15.05
N ASN A 251 -14.94 17.38 16.04
CA ASN A 251 -13.77 18.27 15.94
C ASN A 251 -12.63 17.81 16.83
N ILE A 252 -11.47 17.53 16.24
CA ILE A 252 -10.19 17.37 16.95
C ILE A 252 -9.60 18.78 17.06
N GLY A 253 -9.62 19.36 18.27
CA GLY A 253 -8.97 20.63 18.55
C GLY A 253 -7.57 20.67 17.94
N SER A 254 -7.23 21.80 17.33
CA SER A 254 -6.02 22.08 16.56
C SER A 254 -4.73 21.71 17.30
N SER A 255 -4.29 20.45 17.19
CA SER A 255 -2.90 19.98 17.20
C SER A 255 -2.91 18.46 17.02
N GLY A 256 -1.99 17.93 16.22
CA GLY A 256 -1.94 16.52 15.83
C GLY A 256 -1.60 15.55 16.97
N TYR A 257 -2.49 15.42 17.96
CA TYR A 257 -2.35 14.53 19.10
C TYR A 257 -3.46 13.48 19.07
N ARG A 258 -3.07 12.20 19.04
CA ARG A 258 -3.97 11.05 19.20
C ARG A 258 -4.12 10.78 20.69
N PRO A 259 -5.32 10.86 21.28
CA PRO A 259 -5.55 10.23 22.57
C PRO A 259 -5.88 8.75 22.35
N GLN A 260 -5.00 7.86 22.80
CA GLN A 260 -5.43 6.53 23.27
C GLN A 260 -6.01 6.75 24.67
N TYR A 261 -7.30 6.55 24.89
CA TYR A 261 -7.86 6.54 26.24
C TYR A 261 -8.85 5.39 26.44
N ASP A 262 -8.70 4.76 27.61
CA ASP A 262 -9.53 3.71 28.21
C ASP A 262 -10.78 4.28 28.92
N SER A 263 -11.29 5.46 28.54
CA SER A 263 -12.51 6.04 29.12
C SER A 263 -13.31 6.84 28.09
N PHE A 264 -14.61 6.54 28.01
CA PHE A 264 -15.55 6.83 26.91
C PHE A 264 -15.99 8.30 26.72
N ASP A 265 -15.51 9.27 27.51
CA ASP A 265 -15.82 10.69 27.31
C ASP A 265 -14.89 11.32 26.27
N GLY A 266 -15.17 11.10 24.98
CA GLY A 266 -14.43 11.79 23.90
C GLY A 266 -14.31 11.07 22.58
N LEU A 267 -15.38 10.44 22.06
CA LEU A 267 -15.37 9.92 20.69
C LEU A 267 -15.30 11.08 19.68
N PHE A 268 -14.31 11.03 18.80
CA PHE A 268 -14.08 12.02 17.74
C PHE A 268 -14.25 11.37 16.36
N PHE A 269 -15.34 11.70 15.66
CA PHE A 269 -15.53 11.23 14.29
C PHE A 269 -14.62 11.97 13.32
N ILE A 270 -13.72 11.21 12.66
CA ILE A 270 -12.83 11.74 11.63
C ILE A 270 -13.56 11.75 10.29
N PHE A 271 -13.54 12.91 9.65
CA PHE A 271 -14.11 13.12 8.33
C PHE A 271 -13.63 12.10 7.28
N LYS A 272 -14.54 11.52 6.47
CA LYS A 272 -14.27 10.49 5.43
C LYS A 272 -13.67 9.17 5.93
N VAL A 273 -13.48 8.98 7.23
CA VAL A 273 -13.01 7.72 7.82
C VAL A 273 -14.14 7.13 8.66
N PRO A 274 -14.60 5.90 8.38
CA PRO A 274 -15.64 5.29 9.19
C PRO A 274 -15.11 5.02 10.60
N ASP A 275 -15.85 5.46 11.62
CA ASP A 275 -15.56 5.17 13.03
C ASP A 275 -16.64 4.25 13.63
N THR A 276 -16.32 3.57 14.72
CA THR A 276 -17.20 2.59 15.37
C THR A 276 -17.71 3.09 16.71
N ILE A 277 -19.01 3.00 16.95
CA ILE A 277 -19.65 3.33 18.23
C ILE A 277 -20.28 2.10 18.81
N THR A 278 -20.13 1.91 20.12
CA THR A 278 -20.83 0.88 20.86
C THR A 278 -21.94 1.52 21.70
N LEU A 279 -23.20 1.15 21.46
CA LEU A 279 -24.33 1.62 22.27
C LEU A 279 -24.63 0.65 23.41
N HIS A 280 -24.91 1.24 24.58
CA HIS A 280 -25.25 0.52 25.79
C HIS A 280 -26.77 0.42 25.96
N LYS A 281 -27.26 -0.75 26.38
CA LYS A 281 -28.70 -0.92 26.66
C LYS A 281 -29.12 -0.13 27.90
N ASN A 282 -30.38 0.31 27.92
CA ASN A 282 -30.98 0.83 29.14
C ASN A 282 -31.01 -0.30 30.17
N LYS A 283 -30.46 -0.04 31.37
CA LYS A 283 -30.55 -0.96 32.50
C LYS A 283 -31.94 -0.93 33.09
#